data_AF-K2BSC8-F1
#
_entry.id   AF-K2BSC8-F1
#
_cell.length_a   1.000
_cell.length_b   1.000
_cell.length_c   1.000
_cell.angle_alpha   90.00
_cell.angle_beta   90.00
_cell.angle_gamma   90.00
#
_symmetry.space_group_name_H-M   'P 1'
#
loop_
_entity.id
_entity.type
_entity.pdbx_description
1 polymer ?
#
loop_
_entity_poly.entity_id
_entity_poly.type
_entity_poly.pdbx_seq_one_letter_code
_entity_poly.pdbx_strand_id
1 'polypeptide(L)'
;MLLISEQLSGVISKLEQRFKKVSLFYKIFLGLLLLGLLIIQGILHVIVLFFYSSTTSFQHFYPVKPGQCYTASFIAHSNWLYKVRLASTSALVVVCLTTTVINLFIFSAHPVYAATCSIASGTTLNQAYINAGSCGDINVTGNAVLTFTEPIDLGGAGDFTLTVNEGVTATFSGALTLADAGDALVINGIVTHANAAVAGVTITAGTVTIGSTGKIDVEKKGCQAGGANGYGPNGSNVCTLATAGYGSGANTTNVGGGGGGYGGNGGKGDTYAGGVIYGSVTAPTLLGSSGGSVGAVGGSGGGMVVIDADVMNHNGLIIADGGNGSNDGGANQRAAGGGSGGAIFITADTLNGTTGTFSAKGGTGGDNTKDGGGGSGGRVAVHYTNSSYSFDASDFTMTGGVGPGNAIDG
;
A
#
# COMPACT_ATOMS: atom_id res chain seq x y z
N MET A 1 12.55 -32.87 -37.31
CA MET A 1 12.67 -31.47 -36.86
C MET A 1 11.87 -31.22 -35.58
N LEU A 2 10.61 -31.65 -35.49
CA LEU A 2 9.79 -31.61 -34.25
C LEU A 2 10.33 -32.48 -33.08
N LEU A 3 10.84 -33.69 -33.36
CA LEU A 3 11.42 -34.58 -32.32
C LEU A 3 12.71 -34.06 -31.66
N ILE A 4 13.46 -33.17 -32.33
CA ILE A 4 14.67 -32.57 -31.78
C ILE A 4 14.31 -31.38 -30.87
N SER A 5 13.19 -30.71 -31.16
CA SER A 5 12.65 -29.59 -30.36
C SER A 5 12.16 -30.04 -28.98
N GLU A 6 11.48 -31.18 -28.89
CA GLU A 6 11.00 -31.72 -27.61
C GLU A 6 12.15 -32.25 -26.73
N GLN A 7 13.14 -32.91 -27.34
CA GLN A 7 14.32 -33.39 -26.62
C GLN A 7 15.17 -32.22 -26.10
N LEU A 8 15.28 -31.12 -26.87
CA LEU A 8 15.99 -29.91 -26.45
C LEU A 8 15.26 -29.20 -25.30
N SER A 9 13.92 -29.10 -25.35
CA SER A 9 13.10 -28.52 -24.27
C SER A 9 13.22 -29.31 -22.96
N GLY A 10 13.23 -30.64 -23.03
CA GLY A 10 13.43 -31.50 -21.85
C GLY A 10 14.83 -31.43 -21.23
N VAL A 11 15.87 -31.17 -22.04
CA VAL A 11 17.24 -30.94 -21.57
C VAL A 11 17.36 -29.56 -20.91
N ILE A 12 16.75 -28.53 -21.51
CA ILE A 12 16.72 -27.17 -20.98
C ILE A 12 16.05 -27.13 -19.60
N SER A 13 14.88 -27.75 -19.43
CA SER A 13 14.19 -27.72 -18.13
C SER A 13 14.96 -28.44 -17.00
N LYS A 14 15.68 -29.53 -17.32
CA LYS A 14 16.56 -30.23 -16.37
C LYS A 14 17.79 -29.41 -16.01
N LEU A 15 18.34 -28.62 -16.93
CA LEU A 15 19.44 -27.70 -16.66
C LEU A 15 18.97 -26.53 -15.80
N GLU A 16 17.81 -25.94 -16.09
CA GLU A 16 17.19 -24.87 -15.29
C GLU A 16 16.94 -25.29 -13.83
N GLN A 17 16.40 -26.49 -13.61
CA GLN A 17 16.19 -27.02 -12.26
C GLN A 17 17.49 -27.19 -11.47
N ARG A 18 18.60 -27.53 -12.13
CA ARG A 18 19.91 -27.64 -11.49
C ARG A 18 20.53 -26.27 -11.21
N PHE A 19 20.35 -25.29 -12.11
CA PHE A 19 20.87 -23.93 -11.94
C PHE A 19 20.12 -23.11 -10.87
N LYS A 20 18.85 -23.44 -10.56
CA LYS A 20 18.10 -22.82 -9.44
C LYS A 20 18.74 -23.07 -8.06
N LYS A 21 19.47 -24.16 -7.87
CA LYS A 21 20.08 -24.55 -6.59
C LYS A 21 21.51 -24.01 -6.36
N VAL A 22 22.06 -23.27 -7.32
CA VAL A 22 23.45 -22.80 -7.29
C VAL A 22 23.50 -21.34 -6.82
N SER A 23 24.42 -21.02 -5.91
CA SER A 23 24.56 -19.67 -5.34
C SER A 23 24.89 -18.62 -6.40
N LEU A 24 24.41 -17.39 -6.19
CA LEU A 24 24.65 -16.24 -7.10
C LEU A 24 26.15 -16.01 -7.35
N PHE A 25 26.98 -16.20 -6.33
CA PHE A 25 28.43 -16.07 -6.42
C PHE A 25 29.05 -17.04 -7.44
N TYR A 26 28.60 -18.31 -7.46
CA TYR A 26 29.10 -19.30 -8.41
C TYR A 26 28.63 -19.01 -9.84
N LYS A 27 27.45 -18.42 -10.01
CA LYS A 27 26.93 -17.97 -11.31
C LYS A 27 27.77 -16.82 -11.89
N ILE A 28 28.12 -15.84 -11.06
CA ILE A 28 28.98 -14.71 -11.45
C ILE A 28 30.39 -15.20 -11.81
N PHE A 29 30.97 -16.07 -10.98
CA PHE A 29 32.30 -16.64 -11.24
C PHE A 29 32.36 -17.42 -12.56
N LEU A 30 31.35 -18.25 -12.84
CA LEU A 30 31.26 -19.01 -14.09
C LEU A 30 31.06 -18.08 -15.30
N GLY A 31 30.27 -17.02 -15.16
CA GLY A 31 30.09 -16.00 -16.19
C GLY A 31 31.40 -15.27 -16.55
N LEU A 32 32.18 -14.87 -15.54
CA LEU A 32 33.48 -14.22 -15.75
C LEU A 32 34.52 -15.16 -16.37
N LEU A 33 34.55 -16.44 -15.96
CA LEU A 33 35.44 -17.45 -16.53
C LEU A 33 35.14 -17.67 -18.03
N LEU A 34 33.85 -17.79 -18.38
CA LEU A 34 33.41 -17.96 -19.76
C LEU A 34 33.74 -16.73 -20.61
N LEU A 35 33.54 -15.52 -20.07
CA LEU A 35 33.93 -14.28 -20.75
C LEU A 35 35.44 -14.20 -21.02
N GLY A 36 36.27 -14.61 -20.06
CA GLY A 36 37.73 -14.67 -20.26
C GLY A 36 38.15 -15.64 -21.38
N LEU A 37 37.54 -16.84 -21.42
CA LEU A 37 37.79 -17.81 -22.48
C LEU A 37 37.36 -17.30 -23.86
N LEU A 38 36.26 -16.54 -23.93
CA LEU A 38 35.75 -15.94 -25.16
C LEU A 38 36.69 -14.87 -25.73
N ILE A 39 37.26 -14.04 -24.87
CA ILE A 39 38.22 -13.00 -25.27
C ILE A 39 39.49 -13.65 -25.83
N ILE A 40 40.03 -14.68 -25.16
CA ILE A 40 41.21 -15.42 -25.64
C ILE A 40 40.94 -16.05 -27.00
N GLN A 41 39.77 -16.68 -27.18
CA GLN A 41 39.39 -17.31 -28.43
C GLN A 41 39.21 -16.29 -29.57
N GLY A 42 38.61 -15.13 -29.29
CA GLY A 42 38.45 -14.04 -30.26
C GLY A 42 39.78 -13.47 -30.76
N ILE A 43 40.73 -13.27 -29.85
CA ILE A 43 42.09 -12.81 -30.19
C ILE A 43 42.79 -13.82 -31.10
N LEU A 44 42.69 -15.12 -30.79
CA LEU A 44 43.29 -16.18 -31.59
C LEU A 44 42.69 -16.24 -33.02
N HIS A 45 41.38 -15.99 -33.16
CA HIS A 45 40.71 -15.94 -34.46
C HIS A 45 41.12 -14.75 -35.31
N VAL A 46 41.26 -13.56 -34.70
CA VAL A 46 41.73 -12.36 -35.43
C VAL A 46 43.14 -12.57 -35.96
N ILE A 47 44.02 -13.19 -35.18
CA ILE A 47 45.39 -13.53 -35.59
C ILE A 47 45.38 -14.50 -36.79
N VAL A 48 44.57 -15.55 -36.75
CA VAL A 48 44.52 -16.60 -37.79
C VAL A 48 43.81 -16.15 -39.07
N LEU A 49 42.76 -15.32 -38.96
CA LEU A 49 41.93 -14.91 -40.10
C LEU A 49 42.47 -13.67 -40.83
N PHE A 50 43.00 -12.68 -40.10
CA PHE A 50 43.32 -11.37 -40.69
C PHE A 50 44.80 -11.15 -40.97
N PHE A 51 45.71 -11.78 -40.22
CA PHE A 51 47.14 -11.45 -40.30
C PHE A 51 47.98 -12.37 -41.20
N TYR A 52 47.40 -13.44 -41.78
CA TYR A 52 48.13 -14.34 -42.67
C TYR A 52 47.37 -14.62 -43.97
N SER A 53 47.86 -14.07 -45.08
CA SER A 53 47.48 -14.56 -46.41
C SER A 53 47.99 -16.01 -46.58
N SER A 54 47.35 -16.82 -47.42
CA SER A 54 47.77 -18.22 -47.65
C SER A 54 49.25 -18.31 -48.07
N THR A 55 49.73 -17.31 -48.80
CA THR A 55 51.13 -17.11 -49.21
C THR A 55 52.05 -16.81 -48.03
N THR A 56 51.70 -15.86 -47.17
CA THR A 56 52.52 -15.51 -45.99
C THR A 56 52.58 -16.65 -44.98
N SER A 57 51.45 -17.34 -44.76
CA SER A 57 51.38 -18.54 -43.91
C SER A 57 52.27 -19.65 -44.46
N PHE A 58 52.19 -19.94 -45.75
CA PHE A 58 52.99 -20.98 -46.37
C PHE A 58 54.50 -20.70 -46.28
N GLN A 59 54.92 -19.46 -46.53
CA GLN A 59 56.33 -19.06 -46.42
C GLN A 59 56.87 -19.16 -44.99
N HIS A 60 56.03 -18.92 -43.99
CA HIS A 60 56.41 -19.03 -42.58
C HIS A 60 56.55 -20.49 -42.13
N PHE A 61 55.62 -21.37 -42.53
CA PHE A 61 55.65 -22.79 -42.15
C PHE A 61 56.65 -23.62 -42.98
N TYR A 62 56.95 -23.19 -44.20
CA TYR A 62 57.88 -23.86 -45.11
C TYR A 62 58.96 -22.89 -45.60
N PRO A 63 59.88 -22.44 -44.72
CA PRO A 63 60.95 -21.55 -45.11
C PRO A 63 61.92 -22.28 -46.06
N VAL A 64 62.19 -21.68 -47.23
CA VAL A 64 63.09 -22.24 -48.24
C VAL A 64 64.42 -21.52 -48.24
N LYS A 65 65.52 -22.27 -48.29
CA LYS A 65 66.87 -21.73 -48.43
C LYS A 65 67.17 -21.39 -49.90
N PRO A 66 68.04 -20.40 -50.19
CA PRO A 66 68.38 -20.04 -51.56
C PRO A 66 68.86 -21.26 -52.38
N GLY A 67 68.26 -21.50 -53.54
CA GLY A 67 68.62 -22.59 -54.45
C GLY A 67 67.88 -23.92 -54.22
N GLN A 68 66.91 -23.99 -53.30
CA GLN A 68 66.08 -25.19 -53.06
C GLN A 68 64.62 -24.95 -53.48
N CYS A 69 63.90 -26.01 -53.87
CA CYS A 69 62.46 -25.95 -54.12
C CYS A 69 61.67 -26.26 -52.83
N TYR A 70 60.42 -25.79 -52.75
CA TYR A 70 59.51 -26.16 -51.65
C TYR A 70 59.27 -27.68 -51.64
N THR A 71 59.37 -28.30 -50.47
CA THR A 71 59.11 -29.73 -50.26
C THR A 71 57.63 -30.02 -49.96
N ALA A 72 56.82 -28.97 -49.75
CA ALA A 72 55.40 -29.05 -49.49
C ALA A 72 54.59 -28.41 -50.62
N SER A 73 53.37 -28.89 -50.85
CA SER A 73 52.46 -28.31 -51.85
C SER A 73 51.73 -27.11 -51.28
N PHE A 74 51.84 -25.97 -51.97
CA PHE A 74 51.08 -24.75 -51.64
C PHE A 74 49.56 -25.00 -51.68
N ILE A 75 49.10 -25.82 -52.64
CA ILE A 75 47.68 -26.18 -52.79
C ILE A 75 47.20 -27.00 -51.58
N ALA A 76 48.02 -27.95 -51.11
CA ALA A 76 47.69 -28.74 -49.93
C ALA A 76 47.62 -27.88 -48.66
N HIS A 77 48.57 -26.95 -48.48
CA HIS A 77 48.57 -25.99 -47.38
C HIS A 77 47.38 -25.03 -47.44
N SER A 78 47.06 -24.51 -48.62
CA SER A 78 45.92 -23.61 -48.81
C SER A 78 44.60 -24.32 -48.50
N ASN A 79 44.45 -25.58 -48.89
CA ASN A 79 43.28 -26.40 -48.56
C ASN A 79 43.20 -26.72 -47.06
N TRP A 80 44.34 -26.99 -46.41
CA TRP A 80 44.40 -27.16 -44.96
C TRP A 80 44.02 -25.87 -44.24
N LEU A 81 44.58 -24.73 -44.63
CA LEU A 81 44.30 -23.43 -44.05
C LEU A 81 42.83 -23.03 -44.27
N TYR A 82 42.24 -23.35 -45.42
CA TYR A 82 40.80 -23.18 -45.67
C TYR A 82 39.93 -23.99 -44.71
N LYS A 83 40.27 -25.26 -44.44
CA LYS A 83 39.56 -26.09 -43.46
C LYS A 83 39.70 -25.55 -42.04
N VAL A 84 40.88 -25.05 -41.67
CA VAL A 84 41.11 -24.39 -40.39
C VAL A 84 40.27 -23.13 -40.27
N ARG A 85 40.20 -22.30 -41.32
CA ARG A 85 39.34 -21.11 -41.36
C ARG A 85 37.87 -21.46 -41.22
N LEU A 86 37.39 -22.46 -41.95
CA LEU A 86 36.00 -22.93 -41.88
C LEU A 86 35.64 -23.44 -40.48
N ALA A 87 36.51 -24.25 -39.86
CA ALA A 87 36.35 -24.73 -38.49
C ALA A 87 36.35 -23.57 -37.47
N SER A 88 37.20 -22.57 -37.68
CA SER A 88 37.28 -21.37 -36.85
C SER A 88 36.00 -20.52 -36.93
N THR A 89 35.45 -20.34 -38.13
CA THR A 89 34.18 -19.63 -38.32
C THR A 89 32.99 -20.38 -37.69
N SER A 90 32.97 -21.72 -37.74
CA SER A 90 31.94 -22.49 -37.04
C SER A 90 32.04 -22.40 -35.52
N ALA A 91 33.27 -22.32 -34.97
CA ALA A 91 33.47 -22.14 -33.53
C ALA A 91 32.96 -20.77 -33.05
N LEU A 92 33.15 -19.72 -33.85
CA LEU A 92 32.60 -18.37 -33.60
C LEU A 92 31.07 -18.36 -33.58
N VAL A 93 30.41 -19.06 -34.50
CA VAL A 93 28.94 -19.16 -34.54
C VAL A 93 28.41 -19.88 -33.29
N VAL A 94 29.06 -20.98 -32.88
CA VAL A 94 28.69 -21.71 -31.65
C VAL A 94 28.88 -20.83 -30.42
N VAL A 95 29.98 -20.10 -30.33
CA VAL A 95 30.26 -19.13 -29.27
C VAL A 95 29.24 -17.99 -29.22
N CYS A 96 28.88 -17.43 -30.37
CA CYS A 96 27.88 -16.37 -30.46
C CYS A 96 26.51 -16.89 -30.03
N LEU A 97 26.14 -18.11 -30.46
CA LEU A 97 24.90 -18.77 -30.03
C LEU A 97 24.90 -19.04 -28.53
N THR A 98 25.97 -19.58 -27.96
CA THR A 98 26.02 -19.88 -26.51
C THR A 98 26.00 -18.61 -25.67
N THR A 99 26.70 -17.54 -26.08
CA THR A 99 26.65 -16.24 -25.38
C THR A 99 25.30 -15.56 -25.51
N THR A 100 24.64 -15.64 -26.67
CA THR A 100 23.28 -15.12 -26.87
C THR A 100 22.29 -15.91 -26.01
N VAL A 101 22.42 -17.24 -25.94
CA VAL A 101 21.59 -18.11 -25.10
C VAL A 101 21.83 -17.83 -23.62
N ILE A 102 23.09 -17.71 -23.17
CA ILE A 102 23.44 -17.35 -21.78
C ILE A 102 22.93 -15.96 -21.44
N ASN A 103 23.04 -14.97 -22.33
CA ASN A 103 22.46 -13.66 -22.13
C ASN A 103 20.92 -13.71 -22.11
N LEU A 104 20.28 -14.56 -22.92
CA LEU A 104 18.84 -14.80 -22.79
C LEU A 104 18.48 -15.42 -21.44
N PHE A 105 19.33 -16.26 -20.86
CA PHE A 105 19.09 -16.89 -19.55
C PHE A 105 19.46 -16.01 -18.34
N ILE A 106 20.39 -15.06 -18.49
CA ILE A 106 20.84 -14.14 -17.43
C ILE A 106 20.08 -12.80 -17.49
N PHE A 107 19.79 -12.29 -18.69
CA PHE A 107 19.17 -11.00 -18.96
C PHE A 107 17.76 -11.10 -19.57
N SER A 108 17.15 -12.29 -19.69
CA SER A 108 15.69 -12.29 -19.63
C SER A 108 15.34 -11.76 -18.25
N ALA A 109 14.99 -10.47 -18.21
CA ALA A 109 13.97 -10.00 -17.31
C ALA A 109 12.91 -11.10 -17.35
N HIS A 110 12.85 -11.88 -16.28
CA HIS A 110 11.75 -12.78 -16.12
C HIS A 110 10.54 -11.86 -16.30
N PRO A 111 9.54 -12.18 -17.13
CA PRO A 111 8.23 -11.64 -16.82
C PRO A 111 8.00 -12.14 -15.39
N VAL A 112 8.23 -11.27 -14.42
CA VAL A 112 7.71 -11.47 -13.07
C VAL A 112 6.23 -11.43 -13.37
N TYR A 113 5.64 -12.61 -13.56
CA TYR A 113 4.20 -12.73 -13.46
C TYR A 113 3.92 -12.20 -12.07
N ALA A 114 3.43 -10.96 -12.00
CA ALA A 114 2.99 -10.32 -10.78
C ALA A 114 2.17 -11.36 -10.02
N ALA A 115 2.72 -11.85 -8.91
CA ALA A 115 1.99 -12.81 -8.10
C ALA A 115 0.91 -12.03 -7.36
N THR A 116 -0.32 -12.54 -7.36
CA THR A 116 -1.34 -12.01 -6.44
C THR A 116 -1.04 -12.56 -5.04
N CYS A 117 -0.67 -11.69 -4.11
CA CYS A 117 -0.41 -12.03 -2.72
C CYS A 117 -1.70 -11.99 -1.92
N SER A 118 -2.12 -13.13 -1.35
CA SER A 118 -3.33 -13.20 -0.52
C SER A 118 -3.04 -13.06 0.96
N ILE A 119 -3.73 -12.14 1.64
CA ILE A 119 -3.60 -11.88 3.08
C ILE A 119 -4.86 -12.33 3.80
N ALA A 120 -4.71 -13.31 4.69
CA ALA A 120 -5.83 -13.83 5.50
C ALA A 120 -5.69 -13.54 7.01
N SER A 121 -4.59 -12.93 7.44
CA SER A 121 -4.26 -12.66 8.84
C SER A 121 -3.35 -11.44 8.97
N GLY A 122 -3.13 -10.98 10.21
CA GLY A 122 -2.28 -9.83 10.50
C GLY A 122 -0.91 -9.92 9.79
N THR A 123 -0.56 -8.87 9.05
CA THR A 123 0.61 -8.82 8.17
C THR A 123 1.22 -7.43 8.18
N THR A 124 2.55 -7.36 8.26
CA THR A 124 3.29 -6.12 8.00
C THR A 124 3.52 -6.00 6.50
N LEU A 125 2.93 -4.96 5.89
CA LEU A 125 3.07 -4.64 4.49
C LEU A 125 4.11 -3.54 4.34
N ASN A 126 5.30 -3.96 3.93
CA ASN A 126 6.46 -3.12 3.63
C ASN A 126 7.11 -3.62 2.33
N GLN A 127 8.13 -2.92 1.82
CA GLN A 127 8.72 -3.30 0.53
C GLN A 127 9.36 -4.70 0.58
N ALA A 128 9.86 -5.13 1.74
CA ALA A 128 10.41 -6.47 1.92
C ALA A 128 9.35 -7.57 1.71
N TYR A 129 8.11 -7.36 2.19
CA TYR A 129 7.00 -8.29 1.96
C TYR A 129 6.67 -8.38 0.46
N ILE A 130 6.55 -7.23 -0.21
CA ILE A 130 6.27 -7.16 -1.65
C ILE A 130 7.34 -7.91 -2.45
N ASN A 131 8.61 -7.60 -2.20
CA ASN A 131 9.74 -8.20 -2.92
C ASN A 131 9.85 -9.71 -2.65
N ALA A 132 9.65 -10.14 -1.40
CA ALA A 132 9.72 -11.56 -1.04
C ALA A 132 8.57 -12.37 -1.67
N GLY A 133 7.38 -11.78 -1.74
CA GLY A 133 6.21 -12.39 -2.41
C GLY A 133 6.21 -12.23 -3.93
N SER A 134 7.04 -11.33 -4.47
CA SER A 134 6.91 -10.84 -5.85
C SER A 134 5.48 -10.37 -6.14
N CYS A 135 4.88 -9.67 -5.17
CA CYS A 135 3.50 -9.23 -5.21
C CYS A 135 3.35 -8.11 -6.25
N GLY A 136 2.47 -8.28 -7.23
CA GLY A 136 1.93 -7.13 -7.97
C GLY A 136 0.60 -6.77 -7.37
N ASP A 137 -0.38 -7.66 -7.47
CA ASP A 137 -1.63 -7.48 -6.73
C ASP A 137 -1.54 -8.01 -5.29
N ILE A 138 -2.23 -7.33 -4.37
CA ILE A 138 -2.48 -7.82 -3.02
C ILE A 138 -3.97 -7.98 -2.83
N ASN A 139 -4.38 -9.14 -2.33
CA ASN A 139 -5.77 -9.43 -2.04
C ASN A 139 -5.98 -9.78 -0.57
N VAL A 140 -6.71 -8.95 0.17
CA VAL A 140 -7.05 -9.23 1.57
C VAL A 140 -8.30 -10.10 1.60
N THR A 141 -8.10 -11.38 1.91
CA THR A 141 -9.11 -12.45 1.85
C THR A 141 -9.66 -12.83 3.23
N GLY A 142 -9.04 -12.36 4.31
CA GLY A 142 -9.47 -12.63 5.67
C GLY A 142 -9.22 -11.44 6.60
N ASN A 143 -9.94 -11.39 7.72
CA ASN A 143 -9.83 -10.29 8.66
C ASN A 143 -8.39 -10.16 9.17
N ALA A 144 -7.78 -9.01 8.94
CA ALA A 144 -6.36 -8.82 9.14
C ALA A 144 -6.04 -7.41 9.65
N VAL A 145 -5.03 -7.32 10.51
CA VAL A 145 -4.35 -6.04 10.79
C VAL A 145 -3.27 -5.86 9.74
N LEU A 146 -3.35 -4.80 8.94
CA LEU A 146 -2.34 -4.44 7.96
C LEU A 146 -1.46 -3.34 8.55
N THR A 147 -0.19 -3.67 8.80
CA THR A 147 0.76 -2.72 9.39
C THR A 147 1.62 -2.12 8.29
N PHE A 148 1.52 -0.82 8.08
CA PHE A 148 2.31 -0.06 7.12
C PHE A 148 3.39 0.71 7.87
N THR A 149 4.65 0.47 7.51
CA THR A 149 5.81 1.09 8.17
C THR A 149 6.54 2.09 7.27
N GLU A 150 6.27 2.05 5.98
CA GLU A 150 6.91 2.81 4.91
C GLU A 150 5.99 2.83 3.68
N PRO A 151 6.20 3.76 2.73
CA PRO A 151 5.59 3.66 1.41
C PRO A 151 5.92 2.33 0.74
N ILE A 152 4.94 1.75 0.05
CA ILE A 152 5.09 0.49 -0.69
C ILE A 152 4.88 0.76 -2.19
N ASP A 153 5.70 0.12 -3.01
CA ASP A 153 5.59 0.10 -4.47
C ASP A 153 5.17 -1.32 -4.85
N LEU A 154 3.99 -1.47 -5.47
CA LEU A 154 3.46 -2.74 -5.96
C LEU A 154 4.09 -3.18 -7.30
N GLY A 155 5.28 -2.71 -7.62
CA GLY A 155 6.28 -3.35 -8.48
C GLY A 155 5.90 -3.53 -9.94
N GLY A 156 6.42 -2.66 -10.82
CA GLY A 156 6.39 -2.83 -12.28
C GLY A 156 6.09 -1.50 -12.97
N ALA A 157 5.88 -1.51 -14.28
CA ALA A 157 5.35 -0.35 -15.02
C ALA A 157 3.83 -0.47 -15.24
N GLY A 158 3.13 -1.18 -14.35
CA GLY A 158 1.72 -1.55 -14.52
C GLY A 158 0.89 -1.12 -13.31
N ASP A 159 -0.41 -0.91 -13.55
CA ASP A 159 -1.35 -0.46 -12.54
C ASP A 159 -1.79 -1.62 -11.64
N PHE A 160 -1.09 -1.85 -10.53
CA PHE A 160 -1.39 -2.94 -9.60
C PHE A 160 -2.34 -2.52 -8.49
N THR A 161 -2.96 -3.52 -7.84
CA THR A 161 -4.05 -3.25 -6.90
C THR A 161 -3.84 -3.88 -5.53
N LEU A 162 -4.05 -3.11 -4.47
CA LEU A 162 -4.35 -3.60 -3.12
C LEU A 162 -5.87 -3.65 -2.96
N THR A 163 -6.44 -4.85 -2.90
CA THR A 163 -7.89 -5.06 -2.77
C THR A 163 -8.26 -5.57 -1.39
N VAL A 164 -9.17 -4.88 -0.69
CA VAL A 164 -9.88 -5.38 0.49
C VAL A 164 -11.20 -5.98 0.04
N ASN A 165 -11.31 -7.31 0.07
CA ASN A 165 -12.49 -8.02 -0.44
C ASN A 165 -13.75 -7.76 0.37
N GLU A 166 -14.89 -7.95 -0.28
CA GLU A 166 -16.19 -7.99 0.37
C GLU A 166 -16.23 -9.02 1.51
N GLY A 167 -16.92 -8.67 2.61
CA GLY A 167 -17.01 -9.52 3.80
C GLY A 167 -15.75 -9.55 4.68
N VAL A 168 -14.68 -8.85 4.29
CA VAL A 168 -13.41 -8.78 5.03
C VAL A 168 -13.27 -7.43 5.75
N THR A 169 -12.73 -7.45 6.96
CA THR A 169 -12.30 -6.26 7.70
C THR A 169 -10.77 -6.17 7.74
N ALA A 170 -10.21 -5.13 7.12
CA ALA A 170 -8.81 -4.74 7.22
C ALA A 170 -8.65 -3.62 8.26
N THR A 171 -7.89 -3.88 9.33
CA THR A 171 -7.53 -2.86 10.32
C THR A 171 -6.18 -2.26 9.95
N PHE A 172 -6.17 -1.01 9.51
CA PHE A 172 -4.94 -0.31 9.15
C PHE A 172 -4.21 0.14 10.42
N SER A 173 -2.90 -0.07 10.42
CA SER A 173 -1.98 0.41 11.44
C SER A 173 -0.83 1.14 10.76
N GLY A 174 -0.83 2.47 10.85
CA GLY A 174 0.04 3.33 10.07
C GLY A 174 -0.66 3.89 8.83
N ALA A 175 0.01 4.80 8.12
CA ALA A 175 -0.49 5.37 6.88
C ALA A 175 -0.15 4.45 5.71
N LEU A 176 -1.13 4.16 4.86
CA LEU A 176 -0.90 3.50 3.59
C LEU A 176 -0.43 4.56 2.58
N THR A 177 0.75 4.35 1.99
CA THR A 177 1.22 5.12 0.84
C THR A 177 1.62 4.15 -0.26
N LEU A 178 0.85 4.13 -1.36
CA LEU A 178 1.25 3.48 -2.60
C LEU A 178 2.13 4.47 -3.37
N ALA A 179 3.39 4.09 -3.59
CA ALA A 179 4.44 4.99 -4.06
C ALA A 179 4.42 5.19 -5.59
N ASP A 180 3.87 4.22 -6.34
CA ASP A 180 3.65 4.38 -7.78
C ASP A 180 2.27 4.99 -8.03
N ALA A 181 2.21 5.93 -8.98
CA ALA A 181 0.97 6.59 -9.40
C ALA A 181 0.03 5.64 -10.17
N GLY A 182 0.54 4.55 -10.73
CA GLY A 182 -0.27 3.49 -11.32
C GLY A 182 -1.00 2.63 -10.28
N ASP A 183 -0.49 2.58 -9.04
CA ASP A 183 -1.02 1.69 -8.02
C ASP A 183 -2.34 2.18 -7.45
N ALA A 184 -3.26 1.23 -7.22
CA ALA A 184 -4.60 1.50 -6.75
C ALA A 184 -4.96 0.75 -5.46
N LEU A 185 -5.74 1.40 -4.62
CA LEU A 185 -6.45 0.78 -3.50
C LEU A 185 -7.92 0.56 -3.88
N VAL A 186 -8.41 -0.67 -3.72
CA VAL A 186 -9.82 -1.03 -3.91
C VAL A 186 -10.42 -1.54 -2.60
N ILE A 187 -11.47 -0.90 -2.12
CA ILE A 187 -12.18 -1.25 -0.88
C ILE A 187 -13.58 -1.74 -1.26
N ASN A 188 -13.78 -3.06 -1.17
CA ASN A 188 -15.09 -3.73 -1.28
C ASN A 188 -15.55 -4.30 0.07
N GLY A 189 -14.64 -4.45 1.03
CA GLY A 189 -14.93 -4.80 2.42
C GLY A 189 -14.93 -3.58 3.35
N ILE A 190 -14.47 -3.79 4.58
CA ILE A 190 -14.37 -2.76 5.62
C ILE A 190 -12.89 -2.42 5.86
N VAL A 191 -12.54 -1.14 5.80
CA VAL A 191 -11.28 -0.61 6.32
C VAL A 191 -11.55 0.15 7.61
N THR A 192 -10.78 -0.12 8.66
CA THR A 192 -10.90 0.54 9.98
C THR A 192 -9.52 0.76 10.60
N HIS A 193 -9.46 1.33 11.80
CA HIS A 193 -8.23 1.45 12.58
C HIS A 193 -8.47 1.06 14.06
N ALA A 194 -7.38 0.83 14.79
CA ALA A 194 -7.44 0.59 16.23
C ALA A 194 -7.99 1.82 16.98
N ASN A 195 -8.65 1.62 18.12
CA ASN A 195 -9.23 2.74 18.86
C ASN A 195 -8.17 3.81 19.21
N ALA A 196 -8.53 5.08 19.06
CA ALA A 196 -7.66 6.23 19.32
C ALA A 196 -6.32 6.20 18.57
N ALA A 197 -6.24 5.50 17.43
CA ALA A 197 -5.05 5.51 16.60
C ALA A 197 -4.82 6.92 16.03
N VAL A 198 -3.68 7.51 16.36
CA VAL A 198 -3.29 8.89 15.98
C VAL A 198 -3.30 9.09 14.46
N ALA A 199 -2.91 8.06 13.70
CA ALA A 199 -2.88 8.09 12.23
C ALA A 199 -4.26 7.91 11.58
N GLY A 200 -5.28 7.48 12.34
CA GLY A 200 -6.59 7.12 11.78
C GLY A 200 -6.48 6.10 10.64
N VAL A 201 -7.34 6.23 9.64
CA VAL A 201 -7.13 5.69 8.30
C VAL A 201 -6.56 6.80 7.43
N THR A 202 -5.27 6.73 7.12
CA THR A 202 -4.59 7.65 6.18
C THR A 202 -4.16 6.88 4.95
N ILE A 203 -4.57 7.35 3.76
CA ILE A 203 -4.32 6.72 2.47
C ILE A 203 -3.76 7.74 1.50
N THR A 204 -2.64 7.40 0.86
CA THR A 204 -2.09 8.09 -0.31
C THR A 204 -1.89 7.07 -1.43
N ALA A 205 -2.53 7.27 -2.58
CA ALA A 205 -2.43 6.34 -3.71
C ALA A 205 -2.82 7.03 -5.03
N GLY A 206 -2.36 6.54 -6.17
CA GLY A 206 -2.79 7.07 -7.47
C GLY A 206 -4.30 6.97 -7.65
N THR A 207 -4.86 5.77 -7.46
CA THR A 207 -6.32 5.56 -7.47
C THR A 207 -6.84 4.98 -6.16
N VAL A 208 -7.91 5.55 -5.62
CA VAL A 208 -8.67 4.98 -4.49
C VAL A 208 -10.10 4.71 -4.92
N THR A 209 -10.52 3.46 -4.86
CA THR A 209 -11.90 3.05 -5.16
C THR A 209 -12.57 2.50 -3.93
N ILE A 210 -13.67 3.11 -3.51
CA ILE A 210 -14.59 2.58 -2.51
C ILE A 210 -15.83 2.09 -3.25
N GLY A 211 -15.92 0.77 -3.44
CA GLY A 211 -17.03 0.13 -4.13
C GLY A 211 -18.36 0.29 -3.38
N SER A 212 -19.49 -0.06 -4.00
CA SER A 212 -20.82 0.07 -3.39
C SER A 212 -21.02 -0.77 -2.13
N THR A 213 -20.25 -1.85 -1.97
CA THR A 213 -20.18 -2.67 -0.76
C THR A 213 -19.07 -2.22 0.19
N GLY A 214 -18.17 -1.38 -0.30
CA GLY A 214 -17.00 -0.88 0.41
C GLY A 214 -17.34 0.11 1.50
N LYS A 215 -16.63 0.01 2.62
CA LYS A 215 -16.79 0.88 3.77
C LYS A 215 -15.44 1.24 4.39
N ILE A 216 -15.23 2.52 4.67
CA ILE A 216 -14.25 2.95 5.67
C ILE A 216 -15.03 3.24 6.95
N ASP A 217 -14.87 2.39 7.97
CA ASP A 217 -15.62 2.45 9.22
C ASP A 217 -14.70 2.78 10.39
N VAL A 218 -14.76 4.04 10.82
CA VAL A 218 -14.03 4.53 11.99
C VAL A 218 -15.01 5.06 13.06
N GLU A 219 -16.24 4.53 13.08
CA GLU A 219 -17.23 4.83 14.12
C GLU A 219 -16.68 4.50 15.51
N LYS A 220 -16.82 5.45 16.46
CA LYS A 220 -16.36 5.33 17.86
C LYS A 220 -14.85 5.07 18.02
N LYS A 221 -14.05 5.27 16.96
CA LYS A 221 -12.59 5.03 16.97
C LYS A 221 -11.75 6.25 17.35
N GLY A 222 -12.37 7.37 17.68
CA GLY A 222 -11.73 8.58 18.19
C GLY A 222 -11.31 8.47 19.65
N CYS A 223 -11.26 9.62 20.33
CA CYS A 223 -10.90 9.65 21.74
C CYS A 223 -11.95 8.96 22.60
N GLN A 224 -11.48 8.03 23.43
CA GLN A 224 -12.33 7.25 24.32
C GLN A 224 -12.27 7.83 25.72
N ALA A 225 -13.41 7.88 26.40
CA ALA A 225 -13.43 8.32 27.79
C ALA A 225 -12.69 7.31 28.68
N GLY A 226 -11.87 7.81 29.61
CA GLY A 226 -11.03 7.02 30.50
C GLY A 226 -11.34 7.29 31.97
N GLY A 227 -11.90 6.30 32.66
CA GLY A 227 -12.32 6.46 34.06
C GLY A 227 -13.37 7.56 34.22
N ALA A 228 -13.15 8.46 35.19
CA ALA A 228 -14.08 9.56 35.42
C ALA A 228 -14.01 10.64 34.34
N ASN A 229 -12.98 10.72 33.49
CA ASN A 229 -12.76 11.91 32.64
C ASN A 229 -13.11 11.72 31.16
N GLY A 230 -13.56 12.81 30.51
CA GLY A 230 -13.61 12.93 29.06
C GLY A 230 -12.22 13.20 28.45
N TYR A 231 -12.01 12.76 27.21
CA TYR A 231 -10.76 12.87 26.47
C TYR A 231 -10.98 13.56 25.13
N GLY A 232 -10.00 14.35 24.71
CA GLY A 232 -9.96 15.01 23.41
C GLY A 232 -8.56 14.98 22.82
N PRO A 233 -8.42 15.11 21.49
CA PRO A 233 -7.09 15.15 20.87
C PRO A 233 -6.37 16.44 21.27
N ASN A 234 -5.05 16.38 21.41
CA ASN A 234 -4.19 17.57 21.42
C ASN A 234 -3.77 17.94 19.98
N GLY A 235 -2.87 18.93 19.84
CA GLY A 235 -2.36 19.35 18.53
C GLY A 235 -1.60 18.26 17.75
N SER A 236 -1.16 17.19 18.40
CA SER A 236 -0.53 16.01 17.77
C SER A 236 -1.52 14.85 17.57
N ASN A 237 -2.82 15.12 17.68
CA ASN A 237 -3.90 14.14 17.57
C ASN A 237 -3.85 13.01 18.62
N VAL A 238 -3.13 13.21 19.71
CA VAL A 238 -3.06 12.26 20.84
C VAL A 238 -4.21 12.57 21.79
N CYS A 239 -5.01 11.56 22.13
CA CYS A 239 -6.10 11.70 23.08
C CYS A 239 -5.58 11.94 24.50
N THR A 240 -5.91 13.10 25.06
CA THR A 240 -5.48 13.54 26.39
C THR A 240 -6.67 14.08 27.19
N LEU A 241 -6.47 14.23 28.49
CA LEU A 241 -7.49 14.78 29.40
C LEU A 241 -7.81 16.24 29.10
N ALA A 242 -9.01 16.68 29.49
CA ALA A 242 -9.62 17.98 29.21
C ALA A 242 -8.74 19.24 29.42
N THR A 243 -7.70 19.19 30.26
CA THR A 243 -6.77 20.31 30.47
C THR A 243 -5.74 20.48 29.34
N ALA A 244 -5.54 19.44 28.53
CA ALA A 244 -4.58 19.42 27.42
C ALA A 244 -5.21 18.99 26.07
N GLY A 245 -6.37 18.34 26.11
CA GLY A 245 -7.12 17.88 24.94
C GLY A 245 -8.29 18.79 24.59
N TYR A 246 -8.64 18.84 23.30
CA TYR A 246 -9.69 19.71 22.78
C TYR A 246 -11.08 19.10 22.88
N GLY A 247 -12.10 19.94 23.12
CA GLY A 247 -13.51 19.59 22.94
C GLY A 247 -14.04 18.38 23.72
N SER A 248 -13.37 17.92 24.77
CA SER A 248 -13.93 16.88 25.65
C SER A 248 -15.16 17.42 26.37
N GLY A 249 -16.22 16.63 26.46
CA GLY A 249 -17.38 16.97 27.28
C GLY A 249 -17.00 17.11 28.77
N ALA A 250 -17.62 18.08 29.47
CA ALA A 250 -17.33 18.28 30.89
C ALA A 250 -17.75 17.07 31.73
N ASN A 251 -16.86 16.69 32.66
CA ASN A 251 -17.08 15.64 33.66
C ASN A 251 -17.50 16.28 35.00
N THR A 252 -18.32 15.57 35.77
CA THR A 252 -18.79 15.97 37.09
C THR A 252 -18.86 14.75 38.02
N THR A 253 -18.93 15.00 39.33
CA THR A 253 -19.21 13.95 40.32
C THR A 253 -20.65 13.97 40.80
N ASN A 254 -21.52 14.86 40.28
CA ASN A 254 -22.83 15.17 40.87
C ASN A 254 -24.02 15.26 39.90
N VAL A 255 -23.82 15.42 38.60
CA VAL A 255 -24.87 15.59 37.57
C VAL A 255 -24.47 14.99 36.21
N GLY A 256 -25.30 15.13 35.18
CA GLY A 256 -25.07 14.59 33.83
C GLY A 256 -23.88 15.23 33.08
N GLY A 257 -23.19 14.43 32.29
CA GLY A 257 -21.99 14.82 31.55
C GLY A 257 -22.29 15.64 30.30
N GLY A 258 -21.40 16.56 29.93
CA GLY A 258 -21.52 17.29 28.67
C GLY A 258 -21.17 16.40 27.47
N GLY A 259 -21.76 16.68 26.30
CA GLY A 259 -21.38 16.02 25.05
C GLY A 259 -20.00 16.47 24.55
N GLY A 260 -19.32 15.65 23.76
CA GLY A 260 -18.08 16.02 23.08
C GLY A 260 -18.33 17.07 22.00
N GLY A 261 -17.42 18.02 21.83
CA GLY A 261 -17.41 18.97 20.70
C GLY A 261 -16.44 18.52 19.61
N TYR A 262 -16.65 18.97 18.36
CA TYR A 262 -15.65 18.94 17.28
C TYR A 262 -16.04 19.86 16.11
N GLY A 263 -17.04 19.47 15.31
CA GLY A 263 -17.60 20.26 14.21
C GLY A 263 -18.54 21.37 14.70
N GLY A 264 -19.12 21.17 15.88
CA GLY A 264 -19.85 22.16 16.67
C GLY A 264 -19.46 22.07 18.16
N ASN A 265 -20.16 22.84 18.99
CA ASN A 265 -20.09 22.64 20.43
C ASN A 265 -20.95 21.44 20.82
N GLY A 266 -20.45 20.58 21.69
CA GLY A 266 -21.27 19.52 22.27
C GLY A 266 -22.41 20.12 23.10
N GLY A 267 -23.50 19.36 23.18
CA GLY A 267 -24.65 19.67 24.00
C GLY A 267 -24.29 19.72 25.48
N LYS A 268 -24.91 20.66 26.19
CA LYS A 268 -24.86 20.74 27.65
C LYS A 268 -25.66 19.57 28.24
N GLY A 269 -25.12 18.91 29.26
CA GLY A 269 -25.93 18.02 30.11
C GLY A 269 -26.88 18.81 31.02
N ASP A 270 -27.46 18.17 32.03
CA ASP A 270 -28.40 18.83 32.96
C ASP A 270 -27.82 20.09 33.66
N THR A 271 -26.50 20.21 33.80
CA THR A 271 -25.88 21.43 34.37
C THR A 271 -24.56 21.88 33.73
N TYR A 272 -23.77 20.98 33.12
CA TYR A 272 -22.41 21.31 32.68
C TYR A 272 -22.27 21.39 31.16
N ALA A 273 -21.41 22.31 30.73
CA ALA A 273 -21.17 22.61 29.32
C ALA A 273 -20.67 21.37 28.55
N GLY A 274 -21.09 21.25 27.30
CA GLY A 274 -20.44 20.35 26.36
C GLY A 274 -19.06 20.87 25.95
N GLY A 275 -18.33 20.03 25.23
CA GLY A 275 -17.03 20.36 24.68
C GLY A 275 -17.12 21.46 23.62
N VAL A 276 -16.09 22.28 23.53
CA VAL A 276 -15.99 23.34 22.52
C VAL A 276 -15.60 22.79 21.15
N ILE A 277 -16.02 23.48 20.10
CA ILE A 277 -15.58 23.27 18.71
C ILE A 277 -14.04 23.40 18.58
N TYR A 278 -13.41 22.61 17.70
CA TYR A 278 -11.97 22.71 17.40
C TYR A 278 -11.61 22.15 16.02
N GLY A 279 -10.32 22.20 15.66
CA GLY A 279 -9.78 21.70 14.40
C GLY A 279 -10.07 22.63 13.21
N SER A 280 -9.52 22.27 12.05
CA SER A 280 -9.71 23.02 10.81
C SER A 280 -11.01 22.59 10.13
N VAL A 281 -11.77 23.56 9.60
CA VAL A 281 -12.96 23.32 8.77
C VAL A 281 -12.56 22.78 7.40
N THR A 282 -11.42 23.24 6.85
CA THR A 282 -10.99 22.95 5.47
C THR A 282 -9.96 21.82 5.38
N ALA A 283 -9.40 21.39 6.50
CA ALA A 283 -8.45 20.28 6.56
C ALA A 283 -8.57 19.56 7.92
N PRO A 284 -9.70 18.89 8.20
CA PRO A 284 -9.92 18.23 9.48
C PRO A 284 -9.04 16.98 9.60
N THR A 285 -8.08 17.01 10.53
CA THR A 285 -7.12 15.91 10.75
C THR A 285 -7.00 15.53 12.23
N LEU A 286 -8.04 15.80 13.02
CA LEU A 286 -8.10 15.43 14.42
C LEU A 286 -9.24 14.42 14.66
N LEU A 287 -9.01 13.49 15.58
CA LEU A 287 -10.01 12.53 16.07
C LEU A 287 -11.16 13.29 16.75
N GLY A 288 -12.36 12.71 16.76
CA GLY A 288 -13.46 13.20 17.58
C GLY A 288 -13.17 13.05 19.08
N SER A 289 -13.78 13.91 19.88
CA SER A 289 -13.67 13.93 21.34
C SER A 289 -14.72 13.06 22.00
N SER A 290 -14.39 12.52 23.18
CA SER A 290 -15.37 11.81 23.98
C SER A 290 -16.35 12.78 24.66
N GLY A 291 -17.52 12.26 25.00
CA GLY A 291 -18.39 12.89 25.99
C GLY A 291 -17.79 12.83 27.39
N GLY A 292 -18.36 13.61 28.32
CA GLY A 292 -17.99 13.58 29.73
C GLY A 292 -18.53 12.34 30.43
N SER A 293 -17.69 11.66 31.21
CA SER A 293 -18.07 10.53 32.07
C SER A 293 -18.56 11.03 33.44
N VAL A 294 -19.55 10.37 34.04
CA VAL A 294 -20.16 10.72 35.35
C VAL A 294 -20.73 9.46 36.02
N GLY A 295 -19.87 8.56 36.52
CA GLY A 295 -20.30 7.24 37.01
C GLY A 295 -20.68 6.24 35.90
N ALA A 296 -21.04 6.76 34.71
CA ALA A 296 -21.11 6.06 33.43
C ALA A 296 -20.01 6.57 32.48
N VAL A 297 -19.70 5.79 31.44
CA VAL A 297 -18.65 6.09 30.45
C VAL A 297 -19.21 7.00 29.35
N GLY A 298 -18.53 8.12 29.11
CA GLY A 298 -18.82 9.02 27.99
C GLY A 298 -18.70 8.31 26.63
N GLY A 299 -19.56 8.70 25.70
CA GLY A 299 -19.48 8.21 24.33
C GLY A 299 -18.11 8.49 23.71
N SER A 300 -17.54 7.52 23.00
CA SER A 300 -16.25 7.71 22.31
C SER A 300 -16.43 8.64 21.11
N GLY A 301 -15.43 9.47 20.80
CA GLY A 301 -15.45 10.26 19.58
C GLY A 301 -15.34 9.39 18.31
N GLY A 302 -15.70 9.95 17.15
CA GLY A 302 -15.47 9.34 15.85
C GLY A 302 -13.99 9.35 15.45
N GLY A 303 -13.56 8.39 14.63
CA GLY A 303 -12.18 8.31 14.15
C GLY A 303 -11.84 9.34 13.07
N MET A 304 -10.71 9.15 12.41
CA MET A 304 -10.21 10.05 11.38
C MET A 304 -9.96 9.28 10.09
N VAL A 305 -10.40 9.85 8.97
CA VAL A 305 -10.13 9.38 7.61
C VAL A 305 -9.46 10.52 6.83
N VAL A 306 -8.28 10.27 6.29
CA VAL A 306 -7.56 11.18 5.39
C VAL A 306 -7.22 10.42 4.11
N ILE A 307 -7.67 10.93 2.97
CA ILE A 307 -7.40 10.34 1.65
C ILE A 307 -6.80 11.40 0.76
N ASP A 308 -5.66 11.09 0.16
CA ASP A 308 -4.99 11.88 -0.87
C ASP A 308 -4.79 11.00 -2.10
N ALA A 309 -5.45 11.32 -3.21
CA ALA A 309 -5.41 10.48 -4.40
C ALA A 309 -5.49 11.26 -5.72
N ASP A 310 -4.89 10.76 -6.79
CA ASP A 310 -5.08 11.41 -8.10
C ASP A 310 -6.51 11.17 -8.58
N VAL A 311 -7.02 9.95 -8.42
CA VAL A 311 -8.39 9.57 -8.76
C VAL A 311 -9.08 8.90 -7.57
N MET A 312 -10.19 9.48 -7.12
CA MET A 312 -11.07 8.84 -6.15
C MET A 312 -12.37 8.40 -6.82
N ASN A 313 -12.70 7.12 -6.75
CA ASN A 313 -13.99 6.56 -7.17
C ASN A 313 -14.77 6.18 -5.91
N HIS A 314 -15.77 6.97 -5.53
CA HIS A 314 -16.55 6.74 -4.32
C HIS A 314 -17.97 6.29 -4.66
N ASN A 315 -18.37 5.09 -4.22
CA ASN A 315 -19.73 4.57 -4.34
C ASN A 315 -20.26 3.92 -3.05
N GLY A 316 -19.44 3.84 -2.01
CA GLY A 316 -19.73 3.18 -0.74
C GLY A 316 -19.89 4.13 0.43
N LEU A 317 -19.38 3.75 1.60
CA LEU A 317 -19.59 4.48 2.86
C LEU A 317 -18.27 4.91 3.51
N ILE A 318 -18.19 6.14 4.00
CA ILE A 318 -17.11 6.61 4.90
C ILE A 318 -17.78 7.11 6.18
N ILE A 319 -17.55 6.42 7.29
CA ILE A 319 -18.24 6.66 8.56
C ILE A 319 -17.22 6.96 9.66
N ALA A 320 -17.38 8.13 10.28
CA ALA A 320 -16.63 8.61 11.43
C ALA A 320 -17.59 9.09 12.53
N ASP A 321 -18.68 8.35 12.77
CA ASP A 321 -19.69 8.70 13.77
C ASP A 321 -19.16 8.54 15.21
N GLY A 322 -19.61 9.42 16.10
CA GLY A 322 -19.40 9.35 17.53
C GLY A 322 -20.32 8.33 18.22
N GLY A 323 -19.92 7.90 19.41
CA GLY A 323 -20.67 6.97 20.24
C GLY A 323 -21.63 7.65 21.19
N ASN A 324 -22.71 6.95 21.52
CA ASN A 324 -23.66 7.41 22.54
C ASN A 324 -23.03 7.38 23.94
N GLY A 325 -23.45 8.31 24.79
CA GLY A 325 -23.18 8.28 26.21
C GLY A 325 -23.93 7.14 26.88
N SER A 326 -23.29 6.48 27.84
CA SER A 326 -23.92 5.40 28.61
C SER A 326 -24.67 5.94 29.83
N ASN A 327 -25.64 5.15 30.31
CA ASN A 327 -26.26 5.32 31.61
C ASN A 327 -25.64 4.31 32.60
N ASP A 328 -25.62 4.66 33.89
CA ASP A 328 -25.09 3.77 34.94
C ASP A 328 -26.17 2.84 35.52
N GLY A 329 -27.27 2.62 34.78
CA GLY A 329 -28.41 1.83 35.25
C GLY A 329 -29.16 2.44 36.45
N GLY A 330 -28.98 3.74 36.72
CA GLY A 330 -29.68 4.44 37.81
C GLY A 330 -28.94 4.42 39.15
N ALA A 331 -27.77 3.79 39.23
CA ALA A 331 -26.99 3.67 40.47
C ALA A 331 -26.65 5.03 41.09
N ASN A 332 -26.36 6.04 40.28
CA ASN A 332 -26.07 7.40 40.74
C ASN A 332 -27.01 8.45 40.11
N GLN A 333 -28.09 8.02 39.46
CA GLN A 333 -29.09 8.88 38.80
C GLN A 333 -28.49 9.83 37.75
N ARG A 334 -27.39 9.44 37.10
CA ARG A 334 -26.63 10.27 36.14
C ARG A 334 -26.36 9.54 34.84
N ALA A 335 -26.20 10.32 33.78
CA ALA A 335 -25.84 9.81 32.47
C ALA A 335 -24.68 10.57 31.85
N ALA A 336 -23.88 9.86 31.07
CA ALA A 336 -22.72 10.40 30.39
C ALA A 336 -23.11 11.09 29.07
N GLY A 337 -22.28 12.04 28.63
CA GLY A 337 -22.51 12.73 27.36
C GLY A 337 -22.15 11.86 26.15
N GLY A 338 -22.74 12.18 24.99
CA GLY A 338 -22.38 11.57 23.72
C GLY A 338 -21.01 12.05 23.21
N GLY A 339 -20.30 11.21 22.46
CA GLY A 339 -19.04 11.57 21.78
C GLY A 339 -19.31 12.35 20.51
N SER A 340 -18.40 13.24 20.12
CA SER A 340 -18.53 13.97 18.85
C SER A 340 -18.22 13.07 17.65
N GLY A 341 -18.75 13.44 16.49
CA GLY A 341 -18.30 12.90 15.21
C GLY A 341 -16.81 13.17 14.98
N GLY A 342 -16.21 12.43 14.07
CA GLY A 342 -14.80 12.48 13.71
C GLY A 342 -14.51 13.33 12.48
N ALA A 343 -13.38 13.04 11.83
CA ALA A 343 -12.89 13.78 10.67
C ALA A 343 -12.92 12.92 9.41
N ILE A 344 -13.39 13.49 8.32
CA ILE A 344 -13.23 12.97 6.97
C ILE A 344 -12.60 14.08 6.13
N PHE A 345 -11.38 13.87 5.66
CA PHE A 345 -10.68 14.79 4.78
C PHE A 345 -10.22 14.07 3.52
N ILE A 346 -10.71 14.54 2.38
CA ILE A 346 -10.42 13.96 1.08
C ILE A 346 -9.84 15.04 0.20
N THR A 347 -8.71 14.74 -0.43
CA THR A 347 -8.14 15.51 -1.54
C THR A 347 -8.03 14.59 -2.73
N ALA A 348 -8.60 14.99 -3.87
CA ALA A 348 -8.42 14.25 -5.10
C ALA A 348 -8.36 15.12 -6.36
N ASP A 349 -7.49 14.82 -7.31
CA ASP A 349 -7.50 15.57 -8.59
C ASP A 349 -8.80 15.32 -9.36
N THR A 350 -9.24 14.06 -9.42
CA THR A 350 -10.51 13.67 -10.03
C THR A 350 -11.36 12.86 -9.05
N LEU A 351 -12.56 13.35 -8.75
CA LEU A 351 -13.55 12.62 -7.95
C LEU A 351 -14.68 12.10 -8.83
N ASN A 352 -14.83 10.78 -8.90
CA ASN A 352 -15.91 10.10 -9.62
C ASN A 352 -16.79 9.30 -8.69
N GLY A 353 -18.00 8.98 -9.18
CA GLY A 353 -18.96 8.14 -8.49
C GLY A 353 -20.38 8.55 -8.81
N THR A 354 -21.31 7.69 -8.44
CA THR A 354 -22.75 7.93 -8.66
C THR A 354 -23.55 7.95 -7.35
N THR A 355 -22.98 7.38 -6.29
CA THR A 355 -23.60 7.25 -4.97
C THR A 355 -22.53 7.38 -3.90
N GLY A 356 -22.90 7.52 -2.63
CA GLY A 356 -21.93 7.42 -1.53
C GLY A 356 -22.39 8.21 -0.32
N THR A 357 -21.76 7.98 0.82
CA THR A 357 -22.12 8.69 2.05
C THR A 357 -20.90 8.96 2.91
N PHE A 358 -20.81 10.21 3.35
CA PHE A 358 -19.86 10.70 4.34
C PHE A 358 -20.63 10.99 5.63
N SER A 359 -20.41 10.18 6.66
CA SER A 359 -21.10 10.31 7.95
C SER A 359 -20.10 10.64 9.05
N ALA A 360 -20.38 11.68 9.81
CA ALA A 360 -19.63 12.07 11.00
C ALA A 360 -20.60 12.63 12.05
N LYS A 361 -21.63 11.84 12.41
CA LYS A 361 -22.64 12.23 13.40
C LYS A 361 -22.09 12.26 14.81
N GLY A 362 -22.64 13.11 15.65
CA GLY A 362 -22.47 13.02 17.10
C GLY A 362 -23.34 11.93 17.71
N GLY A 363 -22.88 11.37 18.83
CA GLY A 363 -23.64 10.39 19.60
C GLY A 363 -24.67 11.03 20.52
N THR A 364 -25.77 10.33 20.78
CA THR A 364 -26.81 10.74 21.74
C THR A 364 -26.28 10.72 23.17
N GLY A 365 -26.66 11.70 23.99
CA GLY A 365 -26.39 11.69 25.42
C GLY A 365 -27.16 10.57 26.12
N GLY A 366 -26.62 10.04 27.22
CA GLY A 366 -27.35 9.04 27.99
C GLY A 366 -28.57 9.66 28.70
N ASP A 367 -29.63 8.88 28.84
CA ASP A 367 -30.89 9.26 29.50
C ASP A 367 -30.92 8.75 30.95
N ASN A 368 -31.14 9.65 31.91
CA ASN A 368 -31.33 9.35 33.33
C ASN A 368 -31.99 10.56 34.05
N THR A 369 -32.14 10.53 35.37
CA THR A 369 -32.62 11.69 36.13
C THR A 369 -31.74 12.94 35.93
N LYS A 370 -30.46 12.74 35.64
CA LYS A 370 -29.49 13.76 35.25
C LYS A 370 -28.90 13.41 33.89
N ASP A 371 -29.53 13.96 32.85
CA ASP A 371 -29.26 13.68 31.44
C ASP A 371 -27.88 14.15 30.97
N GLY A 372 -27.28 13.34 30.09
CA GLY A 372 -26.06 13.68 29.36
C GLY A 372 -26.36 14.51 28.12
N GLY A 373 -25.49 15.46 27.78
CA GLY A 373 -25.61 16.23 26.54
C GLY A 373 -25.31 15.42 25.28
N GLY A 374 -25.94 15.77 24.17
CA GLY A 374 -25.62 15.20 22.86
C GLY A 374 -24.22 15.58 22.38
N GLY A 375 -23.48 14.66 21.76
CA GLY A 375 -22.20 14.98 21.13
C GLY A 375 -22.41 15.77 19.84
N SER A 376 -21.49 16.66 19.48
CA SER A 376 -21.63 17.41 18.24
C SER A 376 -21.37 16.57 17.00
N GLY A 377 -21.82 17.06 15.84
CA GLY A 377 -21.32 16.58 14.56
C GLY A 377 -19.80 16.72 14.42
N GLY A 378 -19.24 15.97 13.46
CA GLY A 378 -17.84 16.02 13.06
C GLY A 378 -17.61 16.98 11.89
N ARG A 379 -16.49 16.79 11.19
CA ARG A 379 -16.10 17.62 10.05
C ARG A 379 -15.83 16.77 8.82
N VAL A 380 -16.41 17.17 7.70
CA VAL A 380 -16.16 16.57 6.38
C VAL A 380 -15.67 17.66 5.43
N ALA A 381 -14.52 17.44 4.81
CA ALA A 381 -13.99 18.29 3.76
C ALA A 381 -13.58 17.41 2.57
N VAL A 382 -14.09 17.76 1.38
CA VAL A 382 -13.75 17.10 0.12
C VAL A 382 -13.24 18.15 -0.85
N HIS A 383 -11.97 18.08 -1.19
CA HIS A 383 -11.31 18.97 -2.13
C HIS A 383 -11.04 18.22 -3.42
N TYR A 384 -11.47 18.78 -4.54
CA TYR A 384 -11.17 18.20 -5.85
C TYR A 384 -11.03 19.23 -6.96
N THR A 385 -10.33 18.85 -8.04
CA THR A 385 -10.14 19.70 -9.22
C THR A 385 -11.21 19.42 -10.28
N ASN A 386 -11.41 18.14 -10.61
CA ASN A 386 -12.41 17.68 -11.58
C ASN A 386 -13.36 16.69 -10.90
N SER A 387 -14.63 16.69 -11.30
CA SER A 387 -15.56 15.69 -10.78
C SER A 387 -16.68 15.33 -11.75
N SER A 388 -17.00 14.04 -11.79
CA SER A 388 -18.25 13.50 -12.34
C SER A 388 -19.28 13.19 -11.24
N TYR A 389 -18.89 13.31 -9.97
CA TYR A 389 -19.73 13.10 -8.81
C TYR A 389 -20.67 14.31 -8.61
N SER A 390 -21.97 14.05 -8.61
CA SER A 390 -22.97 15.08 -8.35
C SER A 390 -23.37 15.05 -6.88
N PHE A 391 -22.72 15.87 -6.05
CA PHE A 391 -23.03 15.96 -4.62
C PHE A 391 -24.47 16.41 -4.35
N ASP A 392 -25.14 15.68 -3.46
CA ASP A 392 -26.39 16.06 -2.82
C ASP A 392 -26.19 16.25 -1.31
N ALA A 393 -27.07 17.02 -0.66
CA ALA A 393 -27.07 17.15 0.78
C ALA A 393 -27.24 15.80 1.50
N SER A 394 -27.93 14.83 0.89
CA SER A 394 -28.09 13.48 1.43
C SER A 394 -26.80 12.68 1.51
N ASP A 395 -25.77 13.06 0.76
CA ASP A 395 -24.48 12.37 0.78
C ASP A 395 -23.70 12.66 2.07
N PHE A 396 -24.10 13.70 2.82
CA PHE A 396 -23.38 14.14 4.02
C PHE A 396 -24.28 14.10 5.25
N THR A 397 -23.86 13.36 6.29
CA THR A 397 -24.57 13.31 7.58
C THR A 397 -23.65 13.72 8.71
N MET A 398 -23.76 14.97 9.18
CA MET A 398 -22.90 15.54 10.24
C MET A 398 -23.74 16.13 11.39
N THR A 399 -24.93 15.57 11.65
CA THR A 399 -25.81 16.08 12.70
C THR A 399 -25.20 15.86 14.09
N GLY A 400 -25.49 16.74 15.03
CA GLY A 400 -25.29 16.46 16.44
C GLY A 400 -26.17 15.30 16.92
N GLY A 401 -25.77 14.73 18.05
CA GLY A 401 -26.56 13.78 18.79
C GLY A 401 -27.61 14.47 19.66
N VAL A 402 -28.64 13.72 20.02
CA VAL A 402 -29.74 14.23 20.85
C VAL A 402 -29.31 14.33 22.33
N GLY A 403 -29.72 15.38 23.01
CA GLY A 403 -29.72 15.48 24.47
C GLY A 403 -31.09 15.08 25.02
N PRO A 404 -31.22 13.98 25.78
CA PRO A 404 -32.50 13.60 26.37
C PRO A 404 -32.97 14.59 27.45
N GLY A 405 -34.28 14.62 27.68
CA GLY A 405 -34.90 15.36 28.77
C GLY A 405 -34.58 16.86 28.76
N ASN A 406 -33.87 17.33 29.78
CA ASN A 406 -33.46 18.74 29.90
C ASN A 406 -32.05 19.03 29.35
N ALA A 407 -31.34 17.99 28.86
CA ALA A 407 -30.07 18.18 28.20
C ALA A 407 -30.27 18.83 26.82
N ILE A 408 -29.17 19.35 26.26
CA ILE A 408 -29.16 20.03 24.97
C ILE A 408 -28.58 19.08 23.92
N ASP A 409 -29.14 19.15 22.71
CA ASP A 409 -28.58 18.54 21.50
C ASP A 409 -27.18 19.12 21.17
N GLY A 410 -26.39 18.36 20.43
CA GLY A 410 -25.02 18.73 20.02
C GLY A 410 -24.90 19.41 18.65
#